data_AF-A0A7J3TXB8-F1
#
_entry.id   AF-A0A7J3TXB8-F1
#
_cell.length_a   1.000
_cell.length_b   1.000
_cell.length_c   1.000
_cell.angle_alpha   90.00
_cell.angle_beta   90.00
_cell.angle_gamma   90.00
#
_symmetry.space_group_name_H-M   'P 1'
#
loop_
_entity.id
_entity.type
_entity.pdbx_description
1 polymer ?
#
loop_
_entity_poly.entity_id
_entity_poly.type
_entity_poly.pdbx_seq_one_letter_code
_entity_poly.pdbx_strand_id
1 'polypeptide(L)'
;MPTDTDLSVEEIRARIRRSLSRTIWYLLICALLLLTSNLLFKTFIGKFFPAFLEYEIYVNVIIVLGLGYLIINSASNFIYWTIRRRLDHATASLFRTIARIVGIATLLAVLTSIFNVNPAAALTIGSFTGMVVDFATQTVLGQAVVAMFLVLLRPFKPGDVITVVGQTGIVKDIGIMHTVLVSEDGSKEILIPSNSVVTAIIIKAVKPKTEDDVG
;
A
#
# COMPACT_ATOMS: atom_id res chain seq x y z
N MET A 1 -6.52 -19.53 32.07
CA MET A 1 -5.79 -19.00 30.91
C MET A 1 -6.78 -18.16 30.11
N PRO A 2 -6.85 -16.83 30.33
CA PRO A 2 -7.88 -15.99 29.73
C PRO A 2 -7.48 -15.57 28.30
N THR A 3 -8.49 -15.56 27.44
CA THR A 3 -8.50 -15.45 25.99
C THR A 3 -8.34 -14.00 25.50
N ASP A 4 -7.59 -13.82 24.42
CA ASP A 4 -7.41 -12.59 23.60
C ASP A 4 -8.73 -12.17 22.89
N THR A 5 -9.77 -11.90 23.66
CA THR A 5 -11.09 -11.46 23.17
C THR A 5 -11.49 -10.19 23.92
N ASP A 6 -11.74 -9.14 23.13
CA ASP A 6 -12.25 -7.81 23.50
C ASP A 6 -11.23 -6.72 23.86
N LEU A 7 -10.30 -6.46 22.93
CA LEU A 7 -9.72 -5.11 22.83
C LEU A 7 -10.80 -4.14 22.38
N SER A 8 -11.32 -3.34 23.30
CA SER A 8 -12.35 -2.33 23.02
C SER A 8 -11.89 -1.34 21.95
N VAL A 9 -12.82 -0.87 21.11
CA VAL A 9 -12.57 0.13 20.05
C VAL A 9 -11.90 1.39 20.63
N GLU A 10 -12.17 1.71 21.90
CA GLU A 10 -11.55 2.78 22.69
C GLU A 10 -10.04 2.56 22.91
N GLU A 11 -9.60 1.40 23.40
CA GLU A 11 -8.19 1.09 23.65
C GLU A 11 -7.37 1.04 22.36
N ILE A 12 -8.03 0.52 21.33
CA ILE A 12 -7.58 0.55 19.95
C ILE A 12 -7.37 2.01 19.53
N ARG A 13 -8.38 2.88 19.63
CA ARG A 13 -8.26 4.30 19.26
C ARG A 13 -7.17 5.02 20.06
N ALA A 14 -7.03 4.73 21.35
CA ALA A 14 -6.04 5.34 22.24
C ALA A 14 -4.59 4.92 21.91
N ARG A 15 -4.36 3.67 21.48
CA ARG A 15 -3.04 3.22 21.01
C ARG A 15 -2.69 3.81 19.64
N ILE A 16 -3.67 3.95 18.75
CA ILE A 16 -3.48 4.65 17.46
C ILE A 16 -3.11 6.10 17.72
N ARG A 17 -3.88 6.83 18.53
CA ARG A 17 -3.63 8.25 18.82
C ARG A 17 -2.27 8.49 19.45
N ARG A 18 -1.84 7.63 20.38
CA ARG A 18 -0.50 7.70 21.00
C ARG A 18 0.63 7.44 20.00
N SER A 19 0.43 6.51 19.06
CA SER A 19 1.45 6.20 18.06
C SER A 19 1.52 7.25 16.96
N LEU A 20 0.38 7.80 16.53
CA LEU A 20 0.26 8.91 15.58
C LEU A 20 0.85 10.20 16.17
N SER A 21 0.57 10.45 17.45
CA SER A 21 1.18 11.56 18.18
C SER A 21 2.70 11.40 18.20
N ARG A 22 3.25 10.21 18.45
CA ARG A 22 4.70 9.97 18.43
C ARG A 22 5.33 10.16 17.06
N THR A 23 4.72 9.68 15.97
CA THR A 23 5.28 9.86 14.63
C THR A 23 5.24 11.33 14.20
N ILE A 24 4.15 12.03 14.48
CA ILE A 24 4.04 13.48 14.25
C ILE A 24 5.05 14.23 15.12
N TRP A 25 5.21 13.85 16.39
CA TRP A 25 6.16 14.50 17.30
C TRP A 25 7.60 14.32 16.82
N TYR A 26 7.99 13.11 16.38
CA TYR A 26 9.33 12.89 15.82
C TYR A 26 9.56 13.63 14.50
N LEU A 27 8.54 13.74 13.65
CA LEU A 27 8.61 14.51 12.40
C LEU A 27 8.80 16.01 12.71
N LEU A 28 8.03 16.54 13.66
CA LEU A 28 8.15 17.93 14.13
C LEU A 28 9.50 18.20 14.80
N ILE A 29 10.00 17.30 15.65
CA ILE A 29 11.34 17.39 16.23
C ILE A 29 12.42 17.39 15.15
N CYS A 30 12.32 16.51 14.15
CA CYS A 30 13.30 16.42 13.09
C CYS A 30 13.34 17.72 12.27
N ALA A 31 12.17 18.25 11.90
CA ALA A 31 12.05 19.53 11.21
C ALA A 31 12.61 20.68 12.06
N LEU A 32 12.29 20.72 13.36
CA LEU A 32 12.79 21.72 14.30
C LEU A 32 14.31 21.63 14.46
N LEU A 33 14.87 20.43 14.62
CA LEU A 33 16.31 20.20 14.77
C LEU A 33 17.08 20.62 13.53
N LEU A 34 16.57 20.31 12.34
CA LEU A 34 17.16 20.76 11.07
C LEU A 34 17.15 22.29 10.94
N LEU A 35 16.04 22.94 11.30
CA LEU A 35 15.91 24.40 11.33
C LEU A 35 16.91 25.02 12.31
N THR A 36 16.99 24.47 13.53
CA THR A 36 17.90 24.98 14.56
C THR A 36 19.36 24.77 14.20
N SER A 37 19.71 23.60 13.62
CA SER A 37 21.06 23.30 13.13
C SER A 37 21.49 24.33 12.09
N ASN A 38 20.66 24.57 11.07
CA ASN A 38 20.95 25.51 9.98
C ASN A 38 21.14 26.95 10.49
N LEU A 39 20.27 27.40 11.40
CA LEU A 39 20.33 28.76 11.95
C LEU A 39 21.54 28.98 12.87
N LEU A 40 21.88 28.00 13.71
CA LEU A 40 23.05 28.04 14.58
C LEU A 40 24.35 28.10 13.77
N PHE A 41 24.47 27.26 12.75
CA PHE A 41 25.68 27.19 11.94
C PHE A 41 25.92 28.50 11.18
N LYS A 42 24.90 29.05 10.54
CA LYS A 42 25.03 30.31 9.77
C LYS A 42 25.20 31.54 10.65
N THR A 43 24.48 31.63 11.77
CA THR A 43 24.43 32.85 12.59
C THR A 43 25.58 32.93 13.58
N PHE A 44 25.98 31.79 14.16
CA PHE A 44 26.95 31.74 15.25
C PHE A 44 28.34 31.33 14.73
N ILE A 45 28.45 30.17 14.08
CA ILE A 45 29.72 29.63 13.58
C ILE A 45 30.21 30.42 12.37
N GLY A 46 29.33 30.84 11.46
CA GLY A 46 29.70 31.67 10.32
C GLY A 46 30.26 33.05 10.68
N LYS A 47 29.88 33.60 11.85
CA LYS A 47 30.43 34.87 12.36
C LYS A 47 31.75 34.70 13.10
N PHE A 48 31.92 33.62 13.87
CA PHE A 48 33.11 33.41 14.70
C PHE A 48 34.23 32.64 13.98
N PHE A 49 33.90 31.63 13.18
CA PHE A 49 34.86 30.78 12.47
C PHE A 49 34.32 30.32 11.10
N PRO A 50 34.48 31.13 10.03
CA PRO A 50 33.92 30.84 8.71
C PRO A 50 34.45 29.55 8.07
N ALA A 51 35.64 29.09 8.47
CA ALA A 51 36.25 27.85 7.97
C ALA A 51 35.48 26.57 8.35
N PHE A 52 34.61 26.61 9.38
CA PHE A 52 33.86 25.42 9.80
C PHE A 52 32.50 25.29 9.11
N LEU A 53 32.06 26.26 8.32
CA LEU A 53 30.75 26.24 7.64
C LEU A 53 30.57 25.01 6.74
N GLU A 54 31.65 24.47 6.19
CA GLU A 54 31.62 23.27 5.34
C GLU A 54 31.23 21.99 6.12
N TYR A 55 31.35 21.98 7.45
CA TYR A 55 30.98 20.82 8.27
C TYR A 55 29.47 20.71 8.58
N GLU A 56 28.65 21.70 8.19
CA GLU A 56 27.19 21.69 8.39
C GLU A 56 26.54 20.43 7.80
N ILE A 57 27.04 20.01 6.63
CA ILE A 57 26.54 18.87 5.86
C ILE A 57 26.63 17.58 6.69
N TYR A 58 27.77 17.32 7.33
CA TYR A 58 27.97 16.11 8.12
C TYR A 58 27.05 16.05 9.35
N VAL A 59 26.84 17.18 10.02
CA VAL A 59 25.92 17.28 11.17
C VAL A 59 24.49 16.99 10.74
N ASN A 60 24.04 17.59 9.62
CA ASN A 60 22.70 17.35 9.08
C ASN A 60 22.50 15.88 8.66
N VAL A 61 23.50 15.24 8.05
CA VAL A 61 23.43 13.81 7.67
C VAL A 61 23.24 12.92 8.90
N ILE A 62 24.00 13.14 9.98
CA ILE A 62 23.89 12.35 11.21
C ILE A 62 22.50 12.51 11.84
N ILE A 63 21.99 13.74 11.90
CA ILE A 63 20.66 14.04 12.43
C ILE A 63 19.58 13.33 11.61
N VAL A 64 19.64 13.44 10.27
CA VAL A 64 18.64 12.84 9.38
C VAL A 64 18.70 11.32 9.42
N LEU A 65 19.89 10.71 9.45
CA LEU A 65 20.00 9.25 9.57
C LEU A 65 19.45 8.75 10.91
N GLY A 66 19.84 9.38 12.02
CA GLY A 66 19.40 8.98 13.35
C GLY A 66 17.90 9.14 13.55
N LEU A 67 17.38 10.36 13.32
CA LEU A 67 15.96 10.65 13.50
C LEU A 67 15.10 10.01 12.42
N GLY A 68 15.55 10.00 11.17
CA GLY A 68 14.84 9.38 10.06
C GLY A 68 14.61 7.89 10.29
N TYR A 69 15.64 7.16 10.75
CA TYR A 69 15.49 5.75 11.09
C TYR A 69 14.45 5.52 12.21
N LEU A 70 14.48 6.35 13.25
CA LEU A 70 13.51 6.28 14.35
C LEU A 70 12.08 6.57 13.87
N ILE A 71 11.90 7.57 13.01
CA ILE A 71 10.61 7.91 12.39
C ILE A 71 10.09 6.73 11.59
N ILE A 72 10.91 6.14 10.71
CA ILE A 72 10.51 5.00 9.88
C ILE A 72 10.09 3.83 10.76
N ASN A 73 10.90 3.44 11.73
CA ASN A 73 10.58 2.29 12.58
C ASN A 73 9.30 2.54 13.41
N SER A 74 9.09 3.76 13.89
CA SER A 74 7.86 4.17 14.58
C SER A 74 6.64 4.13 13.65
N ALA A 75 6.74 4.69 12.45
CA ALA A 75 5.67 4.71 11.46
C ALA A 75 5.31 3.30 10.95
N SER A 76 6.31 2.45 10.69
CA SER A 76 6.06 1.07 10.27
C SER A 76 5.41 0.25 11.39
N ASN A 77 5.81 0.46 12.65
CA ASN A 77 5.15 -0.19 13.79
C ASN A 77 3.72 0.32 13.99
N PHE A 78 3.46 1.61 13.76
CA PHE A 78 2.12 2.17 13.78
C PHE A 78 1.20 1.49 12.76
N ILE A 79 1.68 1.34 11.53
CA ILE A 79 0.96 0.66 10.44
C ILE A 79 0.69 -0.81 10.82
N TYR A 80 1.70 -1.52 11.34
CA TYR A 80 1.55 -2.90 11.82
C TYR A 80 0.42 -3.04 12.85
N TRP A 81 0.42 -2.23 13.91
CA TRP A 81 -0.59 -2.30 14.97
C TRP A 81 -1.98 -1.86 14.50
N THR A 82 -2.05 -0.98 13.50
CA THR A 82 -3.31 -0.55 12.90
C THR A 82 -3.93 -1.67 12.08
N ILE A 83 -3.11 -2.35 11.26
CA ILE A 83 -3.58 -3.42 10.36
C ILE A 83 -3.87 -4.70 11.13
N ARG A 84 -3.08 -5.03 12.15
CA ARG A 84 -3.27 -6.20 13.01
C ARG A 84 -4.64 -6.26 13.70
N ARG A 85 -5.36 -5.14 13.78
CA ARG A 85 -6.73 -5.09 14.33
C ARG A 85 -7.78 -5.68 13.41
N ARG A 86 -7.50 -5.69 12.12
CA ARG A 86 -8.44 -6.08 11.06
C ARG A 86 -7.99 -7.36 10.37
N LEU A 87 -6.68 -7.62 10.34
CA LEU A 87 -6.05 -8.68 9.56
C LEU A 87 -5.11 -9.54 10.39
N ASP A 88 -4.75 -10.69 9.84
CA ASP A 88 -3.86 -11.67 10.44
C ASP A 88 -2.41 -11.15 10.59
N HIS A 89 -1.57 -11.95 11.25
CA HIS A 89 -0.20 -11.53 11.55
C HIS A 89 0.65 -11.46 10.29
N ALA A 90 0.45 -12.41 9.37
CA ALA A 90 1.20 -12.45 8.12
C ALA A 90 0.92 -11.19 7.29
N THR A 91 -0.34 -10.82 7.11
CA THR A 91 -0.69 -9.62 6.35
C THR A 91 -0.18 -8.35 7.03
N ALA A 92 -0.36 -8.21 8.35
CA ALA A 92 0.15 -7.04 9.07
C ALA A 92 1.69 -6.90 8.96
N SER A 93 2.42 -8.03 8.96
CA SER A 93 3.88 -8.05 8.76
C SER A 93 4.29 -7.62 7.36
N LEU A 94 3.53 -8.01 6.33
CA LEU A 94 3.77 -7.57 4.94
C LEU A 94 3.67 -6.04 4.82
N PHE A 95 2.60 -5.44 5.35
CA PHE A 95 2.43 -3.99 5.31
C PHE A 95 3.50 -3.24 6.12
N ARG A 96 3.97 -3.81 7.23
CA ARG A 96 5.10 -3.26 7.98
C ARG A 96 6.36 -3.23 7.10
N THR A 97 6.63 -4.31 6.39
CA THR A 97 7.80 -4.43 5.51
C THR A 97 7.71 -3.45 4.35
N ILE A 98 6.56 -3.34 3.70
CA ILE A 98 6.32 -2.35 2.64
C ILE A 98 6.55 -0.92 3.16
N ALA A 99 5.97 -0.59 4.31
CA ALA A 99 6.15 0.73 4.92
C ALA A 99 7.62 1.04 5.27
N ARG A 100 8.40 0.03 5.68
CA ARG A 100 9.84 0.19 5.92
C ARG A 100 10.61 0.44 4.63
N ILE A 101 10.33 -0.34 3.58
CA ILE A 101 10.99 -0.18 2.27
C ILE A 101 10.74 1.22 1.72
N VAL A 102 9.47 1.67 1.73
CA VAL A 102 9.10 3.03 1.29
C VAL A 102 9.78 4.08 2.17
N GLY A 103 9.75 3.92 3.50
CA GLY A 103 10.39 4.84 4.42
C GLY A 103 11.91 4.98 4.21
N ILE A 104 12.60 3.87 3.98
CA ILE A 104 14.04 3.85 3.68
C ILE A 104 14.30 4.53 2.34
N ALA A 105 13.49 4.25 1.31
CA ALA A 105 13.63 4.91 0.01
C ALA A 105 13.46 6.43 0.13
N THR A 106 12.48 6.91 0.90
CA THR A 106 12.31 8.34 1.18
C THR A 106 13.51 8.92 1.94
N LEU A 107 14.03 8.20 2.93
CA LEU A 107 15.21 8.64 3.69
C LEU A 107 16.42 8.82 2.78
N LEU A 108 16.69 7.84 1.91
CA LEU A 108 17.77 7.93 0.92
C LEU A 108 17.58 9.11 -0.03
N ALA A 109 16.35 9.36 -0.48
CA ALA A 109 16.03 10.51 -1.33
C ALA A 109 16.27 11.87 -0.63
N VAL A 110 16.03 11.95 0.69
CA VAL A 110 16.35 13.17 1.46
C VAL A 110 17.87 13.32 1.62
N LEU A 111 18.60 12.22 1.86
CA LEU A 111 20.06 12.25 2.00
C LEU A 111 20.76 12.79 0.73
N THR A 112 20.30 12.40 -0.47
CA THR A 112 20.92 12.88 -1.71
C THR A 112 20.81 14.40 -1.87
N SER A 113 19.75 15.01 -1.34
CA SER A 113 19.60 16.48 -1.29
C SER A 113 20.61 17.16 -0.36
N ILE A 114 21.09 16.48 0.68
CA ILE A 114 22.04 17.05 1.66
C ILE A 114 23.47 17.01 1.12
N PHE A 115 23.83 15.92 0.43
CA PHE A 115 25.16 15.75 -0.16
C PHE A 115 25.40 16.62 -1.41
N ASN A 116 24.42 17.42 -1.82
CA ASN A 116 24.49 18.25 -3.03
C ASN A 116 24.84 17.45 -4.30
N VAL A 117 24.61 16.12 -4.26
CA VAL A 117 24.66 15.27 -5.45
C VAL A 117 23.55 15.74 -6.36
N ASN A 118 23.83 15.82 -7.67
CA ASN A 118 22.85 16.26 -8.65
C ASN A 118 21.49 15.55 -8.39
N PRO A 119 20.47 16.28 -7.90
CA PRO A 119 19.18 15.67 -7.54
C PRO A 119 18.56 14.95 -8.74
N ALA A 120 18.90 15.36 -9.97
CA ALA A 120 18.47 14.70 -11.19
C ALA A 120 19.00 13.25 -11.30
N ALA A 121 20.22 12.95 -10.85
CA ALA A 121 20.77 11.59 -10.90
C ALA A 121 20.01 10.65 -9.96
N ALA A 122 19.75 11.09 -8.72
CA ALA A 122 18.96 10.35 -7.76
C ALA A 122 17.51 10.14 -8.24
N LEU A 123 16.90 11.20 -8.80
CA LEU A 123 15.57 11.14 -9.39
C LEU A 123 15.52 10.17 -10.59
N THR A 124 16.56 10.14 -11.42
CA THR A 124 16.64 9.23 -12.58
C THR A 124 16.64 7.76 -12.15
N ILE A 125 17.52 7.40 -11.21
CA ILE A 125 17.60 6.02 -10.69
C ILE A 125 16.33 5.64 -9.93
N GLY A 126 15.81 6.56 -9.11
CA GLY A 126 14.55 6.38 -8.40
C GLY A 126 13.36 6.16 -9.35
N SER A 127 13.28 6.93 -10.44
CA SER A 127 12.21 6.81 -11.44
C SER A 127 12.26 5.48 -12.17
N PHE A 128 13.46 5.03 -12.58
CA PHE A 128 13.62 3.72 -13.21
C PHE A 128 13.23 2.58 -12.25
N THR A 129 13.64 2.67 -10.99
CA THR A 129 13.28 1.67 -9.97
C THR A 129 11.76 1.65 -9.72
N GLY A 130 11.12 2.82 -9.66
CA GLY A 130 9.67 2.94 -9.53
C GLY A 130 8.95 2.29 -10.71
N MET A 131 9.37 2.57 -11.93
CA MET A 131 8.81 1.97 -13.15
C MET A 131 8.87 0.44 -13.16
N VAL A 132 9.98 -0.14 -12.69
CA VAL A 132 10.12 -1.61 -12.58
C VAL A 132 9.12 -2.18 -11.57
N VAL A 133 8.94 -1.53 -10.43
CA VAL A 133 7.96 -1.93 -9.41
C VAL A 133 6.52 -1.79 -9.94
N ASP A 134 6.24 -0.73 -10.70
CA ASP A 134 4.94 -0.50 -11.32
C ASP A 134 4.60 -1.61 -12.32
N PHE A 135 5.54 -1.99 -13.19
CA PHE A 135 5.32 -3.12 -14.11
C PHE A 135 5.11 -4.45 -13.39
N ALA A 136 5.85 -4.69 -12.31
CA ALA A 136 5.68 -5.91 -11.52
C ALA A 136 4.30 -6.00 -10.86
N THR A 137 3.70 -4.86 -10.50
CA THR A 137 2.40 -4.81 -9.80
C THR A 137 1.20 -4.66 -10.74
N GLN A 138 1.43 -4.27 -12.00
CA GLN A 138 0.38 -3.99 -12.99
C GLN A 138 -0.65 -5.12 -13.11
N THR A 139 -0.22 -6.38 -13.15
CA THR A 139 -1.12 -7.53 -13.27
C THR A 139 -2.09 -7.63 -12.10
N VAL A 140 -1.60 -7.50 -10.87
CA VAL A 140 -2.40 -7.61 -9.64
C VAL A 140 -3.43 -6.48 -9.56
N LEU A 141 -3.00 -5.25 -9.86
CA LEU A 141 -3.90 -4.10 -9.88
C LEU A 141 -4.96 -4.21 -10.97
N GLY A 142 -4.59 -4.73 -12.15
CA GLY A 142 -5.53 -5.00 -13.24
C GLY A 142 -6.67 -5.92 -12.80
N GLN A 143 -6.35 -7.04 -12.12
CA GLN A 143 -7.37 -7.98 -11.62
C GLN A 143 -8.37 -7.28 -10.69
N ALA A 144 -7.86 -6.46 -9.76
CA ALA A 144 -8.70 -5.75 -8.79
C ALA A 144 -9.64 -4.74 -9.46
N VAL A 145 -9.16 -4.00 -10.47
CA VAL A 145 -9.98 -3.07 -11.26
C VAL A 145 -11.09 -3.81 -11.99
N VAL A 146 -10.79 -4.97 -12.57
CA VAL A 146 -11.78 -5.78 -13.25
C VAL A 146 -12.84 -6.32 -12.28
N ALA A 147 -12.43 -6.82 -11.11
CA ALA A 147 -13.37 -7.25 -10.08
C ALA A 147 -14.29 -6.09 -9.64
N MET A 148 -13.73 -4.90 -9.43
CA MET A 148 -14.51 -3.68 -9.12
C MET A 148 -15.51 -3.36 -10.23
N PHE A 149 -15.10 -3.41 -11.49
CA PHE A 149 -15.96 -3.17 -12.64
C PHE A 149 -17.11 -4.17 -12.74
N LEU A 150 -16.84 -5.46 -12.51
CA LEU A 150 -17.86 -6.51 -12.50
C LEU A 150 -18.90 -6.28 -11.39
N VAL A 151 -18.48 -5.83 -10.21
CA VAL A 151 -19.40 -5.52 -9.09
C VAL A 151 -20.23 -4.26 -9.36
N LEU A 152 -19.65 -3.26 -10.04
CA LEU A 152 -20.31 -1.99 -10.35
C LEU A 152 -21.31 -2.13 -11.50
N LEU A 153 -20.90 -2.68 -12.64
CA LEU A 153 -21.76 -2.80 -13.81
C LEU A 153 -22.63 -4.05 -13.80
N ARG A 154 -22.26 -5.07 -13.02
CA ARG A 154 -22.99 -6.35 -12.88
C ARG A 154 -23.47 -6.93 -14.21
N PRO A 155 -22.59 -7.14 -15.20
CA PRO A 155 -22.97 -7.82 -16.45
C PRO A 155 -23.56 -9.23 -16.19
N PHE A 156 -23.10 -9.87 -15.12
CA PHE A 156 -23.66 -11.07 -14.53
C PHE A 156 -23.63 -10.95 -13.00
N LYS A 157 -24.42 -11.77 -12.33
CA LYS A 157 -24.54 -11.81 -10.86
C LYS A 157 -24.20 -13.21 -10.34
N PRO A 158 -23.79 -13.35 -9.08
CA PRO A 158 -23.73 -14.66 -8.42
C PRO A 158 -25.06 -15.41 -8.60
N GLY A 159 -24.98 -16.66 -9.04
CA GLY A 159 -26.11 -17.50 -9.42
C GLY A 159 -26.40 -17.57 -10.93
N ASP A 160 -25.84 -16.68 -11.75
CA ASP A 160 -25.96 -16.79 -13.20
C ASP A 160 -25.11 -17.95 -13.74
N VAL A 161 -25.62 -18.69 -14.73
CA VAL A 161 -24.83 -19.65 -15.51
C VAL A 161 -24.12 -18.88 -16.62
N ILE A 162 -22.80 -18.94 -16.63
CA ILE A 162 -21.97 -18.31 -17.64
C ILE A 162 -20.93 -19.27 -18.20
N THR A 163 -20.55 -19.04 -19.46
CA THR A 163 -19.40 -19.69 -20.10
C THR A 163 -18.32 -18.64 -20.35
N VAL A 164 -17.12 -18.88 -19.81
CA VAL A 164 -15.97 -17.96 -19.88
C VAL A 164 -14.70 -18.79 -20.10
N VAL A 165 -13.88 -18.42 -21.10
CA VAL A 165 -12.67 -19.18 -21.52
C VAL A 165 -12.97 -20.68 -21.75
N GLY A 166 -14.12 -21.00 -22.34
CA GLY A 166 -14.53 -22.39 -22.64
C GLY A 166 -14.91 -23.23 -21.42
N GLN A 167 -15.00 -22.65 -20.23
CA GLN A 167 -15.51 -23.29 -19.02
C GLN A 167 -16.91 -22.78 -18.69
N THR A 168 -17.87 -23.69 -18.51
CA THR A 168 -19.26 -23.37 -18.13
C THR A 168 -19.50 -23.69 -16.67
N GLY A 169 -20.15 -22.77 -15.96
CA GLY A 169 -20.53 -22.99 -14.57
C GLY A 169 -21.42 -21.88 -14.01
N ILE A 170 -21.91 -22.12 -12.80
CA ILE A 170 -22.68 -21.15 -12.01
C ILE A 170 -21.71 -20.24 -11.28
N VAL A 171 -21.91 -18.92 -11.38
CA VAL A 171 -21.09 -17.93 -10.66
C VAL A 171 -21.35 -18.06 -9.16
N LYS A 172 -20.33 -18.44 -8.38
CA LYS A 172 -20.41 -18.52 -6.92
C LYS A 172 -20.03 -17.20 -6.28
N ASP A 173 -18.89 -16.63 -6.67
CA ASP A 173 -18.37 -15.38 -6.11
C ASP A 173 -17.47 -14.64 -7.11
N ILE A 174 -17.39 -13.32 -6.94
CA ILE A 174 -16.53 -12.43 -7.73
C ILE A 174 -15.44 -11.89 -6.81
N GLY A 175 -14.31 -12.59 -6.76
CA GLY A 175 -13.15 -12.19 -5.97
C GLY A 175 -12.28 -11.15 -6.68
N ILE A 176 -11.38 -10.54 -5.91
CA ILE A 176 -10.44 -9.51 -6.40
C ILE A 176 -9.49 -10.08 -7.47
N MET A 177 -8.99 -11.30 -7.26
CA MET A 177 -8.01 -11.93 -8.16
C MET A 177 -8.65 -12.91 -9.14
N HIS A 178 -9.74 -13.56 -8.73
CA HIS A 178 -10.39 -14.60 -9.50
C HIS A 178 -11.91 -14.56 -9.30
N THR A 179 -12.65 -14.89 -10.34
CA THR A 179 -14.06 -15.24 -10.27
C THR A 179 -14.18 -16.74 -10.05
N VAL A 180 -14.99 -17.14 -9.07
CA VAL A 180 -15.21 -18.54 -8.73
C VAL A 180 -16.47 -19.02 -9.43
N LEU A 181 -16.32 -19.99 -10.33
CA LEU A 181 -17.44 -20.72 -10.92
C LEU A 181 -17.52 -22.11 -10.28
N VAL A 182 -18.74 -22.64 -10.19
CA VAL A 182 -18.98 -24.03 -9.82
C VAL A 182 -19.49 -24.74 -11.07
N SER A 183 -18.88 -25.86 -11.43
CA SER A 183 -19.33 -26.68 -12.57
C SER A 183 -20.80 -27.11 -12.37
N GLU A 184 -21.55 -27.33 -13.46
CA GLU A 184 -22.97 -27.68 -13.40
C GLU A 184 -23.23 -28.95 -12.57
N ASP A 185 -22.28 -29.91 -12.58
CA ASP A 185 -22.35 -31.14 -11.78
C ASP A 185 -21.98 -30.93 -10.30
N GLY A 186 -21.59 -29.71 -9.90
CA GLY A 186 -21.16 -29.38 -8.53
C GLY A 186 -19.82 -29.99 -8.10
N SER A 187 -19.14 -30.71 -8.98
CA SER A 187 -17.96 -31.52 -8.63
C SER A 187 -16.65 -30.75 -8.52
N LYS A 188 -16.57 -29.53 -9.08
CA LYS A 188 -15.34 -28.73 -9.18
C LYS A 188 -15.61 -27.24 -9.05
N GLU A 189 -14.69 -26.56 -8.35
CA GLU A 189 -14.57 -25.10 -8.37
C GLU A 189 -13.56 -24.69 -9.46
N ILE A 190 -13.98 -23.79 -10.33
CA ILE A 190 -13.19 -23.28 -11.46
C ILE A 190 -12.81 -21.83 -11.12
N LEU A 191 -11.52 -21.61 -10.95
CA LEU A 191 -10.94 -20.31 -10.59
C LEU A 191 -10.48 -19.61 -11.87
N ILE A 192 -11.24 -18.60 -12.32
CA ILE A 192 -10.91 -17.84 -13.52
C ILE A 192 -10.29 -16.50 -13.11
N PRO A 193 -9.07 -16.15 -13.56
CA PRO A 193 -8.50 -14.83 -13.30
C PRO A 193 -9.45 -13.72 -13.77
N SER A 194 -9.73 -12.74 -12.91
CA SER A 194 -10.77 -11.72 -13.17
C SER A 194 -10.59 -11.00 -14.51
N ASN A 195 -9.35 -10.67 -14.91
CA ASN A 195 -8.96 -10.05 -16.18
C ASN A 195 -9.44 -10.86 -17.39
N SER A 196 -9.36 -12.20 -17.31
CA SER A 196 -9.84 -13.08 -18.37
C SER A 196 -11.35 -13.01 -18.55
N VAL A 197 -12.10 -12.62 -17.51
CA VAL A 197 -13.56 -12.57 -17.56
C VAL A 197 -14.07 -11.41 -18.41
N VAL A 198 -13.46 -10.24 -18.32
CA VAL A 198 -13.88 -9.06 -19.10
C VAL A 198 -13.28 -9.04 -20.50
N THR A 199 -12.15 -9.71 -20.71
CA THR A 199 -11.50 -9.78 -22.03
C THR A 199 -12.03 -10.91 -22.91
N ALA A 200 -12.61 -11.96 -22.32
CA ALA A 200 -13.20 -13.06 -23.05
C ALA A 200 -14.67 -12.80 -23.40
N ILE A 201 -15.17 -13.54 -24.40
CA ILE A 201 -16.60 -13.59 -24.71
C ILE A 201 -17.33 -14.25 -23.54
N ILE A 202 -18.32 -13.56 -22.98
CA ILE A 202 -19.18 -14.07 -21.92
C ILE A 202 -20.49 -14.53 -22.56
N ILE A 203 -20.79 -15.82 -22.48
CA ILE A 203 -22.09 -16.36 -22.88
C ILE A 203 -22.91 -16.54 -21.61
N LYS A 204 -24.03 -15.82 -21.52
CA LYS A 204 -24.98 -15.92 -20.40
C LYS A 204 -26.23 -16.65 -20.85
N ALA A 205 -26.65 -17.67 -20.10
CA ALA A 205 -27.91 -18.35 -20.35
C ALA A 205 -29.09 -17.40 -20.06
N VAL A 206 -29.98 -17.20 -21.04
CA VAL A 206 -31.23 -16.45 -20.88
C VAL A 206 -32.37 -17.46 -20.80
N LYS A 207 -33.20 -17.39 -19.75
CA LYS A 207 -34.42 -18.22 -19.69
C LYS A 207 -35.31 -17.86 -20.90
N PRO A 208 -35.82 -18.85 -21.66
CA PRO A 208 -36.72 -18.58 -22.78
C PRO A 208 -37.97 -17.84 -22.27
N LYS A 209 -38.40 -16.80 -22.98
CA LYS A 209 -39.68 -16.13 -22.72
C LYS A 209 -40.81 -17.14 -22.90
N THR A 210 -41.53 -17.44 -21.84
CA THR A 210 -42.81 -18.15 -21.91
C THR A 210 -43.84 -17.27 -22.61
N GLU A 211 -44.66 -17.90 -23.46
CA GLU A 211 -45.60 -17.28 -24.41
C GLU A 211 -46.74 -16.47 -23.76
N ASP A 212 -46.83 -16.50 -22.42
CA ASP A 212 -47.84 -15.78 -21.62
C ASP A 212 -47.54 -14.29 -21.37
N ASP A 213 -46.38 -13.78 -21.82
CA ASP A 213 -45.91 -12.39 -21.57
C ASP A 213 -46.15 -11.47 -22.80
N VAL A 214 -46.98 -11.90 -23.76
CA VAL A 214 -47.36 -11.16 -24.99
C VAL A 214 -48.88 -10.89 -25.06
N GLY A 215 -49.61 -11.05 -23.95
CA GLY A 215 -51.04 -10.77 -23.83
C GLY A 215 -51.37 -9.32 -23.50
#